data_AF-A0A2M8NS21-F1
#
_entry.id   AF-A0A2M8NS21-F1
#
_cell.length_a   1.000
_cell.length_b   1.000
_cell.length_c   1.000
_cell.angle_alpha   90.00
_cell.angle_beta   90.00
_cell.angle_gamma   90.00
#
_symmetry.space_group_name_H-M   'P 1'
#
loop_
_entity.id
_entity.type
_entity.pdbx_description
1 polymer ?
#
loop_
_entity_poly.entity_id
_entity_poly.type
_entity_poly.pdbx_seq_one_letter_code
_entity_poly.pdbx_strand_id
1 'polypeptide(L)'
;RGALIIKAGLTMYDLFTFGQQTLPRHRFFGKAESLVRRPELNPNIIATATYYDAWMPYPERIALEIILDAEADSPNHARAINYVKAVGAGYDTVILRDQLTGDEYTVKPKIVINAAGPWIDFANEKLNRGSRFIGGTKGSHLVVDHPELHAATQGHEMFFENADGRICLFFPLEDRVLIGTTDIRIDNPDEAICTEEEVDYMLDMVKIVFPNIHVDRSHIVYRFTGVRPLPSSAASTTGQISRDHSINTIEAGARGAYPVLSLVGGKWTTFRAFSEHVTNEVLARLNKKRITSTLKLPIGGGKKFPKKNRQGWINDMVLKTGLSRQYIEMMLNRYGGRAEDIIAFCQAENDAPLECVPDYTHREIVFLAQYEKIVHLDDLLMRRSLLAMLGKIDGAGIAEIAHILAGVLGWDAQQTQDEIARVSHMLITHHGVSPEKMGQMN
;
A
#
# COMPACT_ATOMS: atom_id res chain seq x y z
N ARG A 1 9.58 27.19 5.55
CA ARG A 1 8.51 28.22 5.38
C ARG A 1 8.26 29.03 6.66
N GLY A 2 7.70 30.26 6.54
CA GLY A 2 7.39 31.13 7.68
C GLY A 2 6.13 30.72 8.47
N ALA A 3 6.15 30.93 9.80
CA ALA A 3 5.08 30.53 10.72
C ALA A 3 3.68 31.07 10.36
N LEU A 4 3.59 32.33 9.92
CA LEU A 4 2.32 32.97 9.52
C LEU A 4 1.68 32.28 8.32
N ILE A 5 2.48 31.89 7.32
CA ILE A 5 2.00 31.22 6.11
C ILE A 5 1.44 29.83 6.49
N ILE A 6 2.13 29.09 7.35
CA ILE A 6 1.66 27.79 7.83
C ILE A 6 0.36 27.95 8.64
N LYS A 7 0.28 28.93 9.54
CA LYS A 7 -0.92 29.19 10.33
C LYS A 7 -2.13 29.52 9.44
N ALA A 8 -1.94 30.37 8.43
CA ALA A 8 -2.99 30.71 7.46
C ALA A 8 -3.45 29.48 6.66
N GLY A 9 -2.52 28.68 6.15
CA GLY A 9 -2.82 27.44 5.42
C GLY A 9 -3.59 26.42 6.25
N LEU A 10 -3.17 26.18 7.50
CA LEU A 10 -3.89 25.27 8.40
C LEU A 10 -5.25 25.80 8.83
N THR A 11 -5.40 27.11 8.93
CA THR A 11 -6.71 27.73 9.19
C THR A 11 -7.64 27.51 8.00
N MET A 12 -7.15 27.66 6.77
CA MET A 12 -7.91 27.34 5.56
C MET A 12 -8.27 25.85 5.50
N TYR A 13 -7.37 24.96 5.91
CA TYR A 13 -7.63 23.52 5.99
C TYR A 13 -8.76 23.17 6.98
N ASP A 14 -8.72 23.76 8.18
CA ASP A 14 -9.78 23.60 9.18
C ASP A 14 -11.12 24.17 8.70
N LEU A 15 -11.10 25.29 7.97
CA LEU A 15 -12.31 25.89 7.40
C LEU A 15 -12.89 25.05 6.27
N PHE A 16 -12.05 24.46 5.42
CA PHE A 16 -12.50 23.60 4.33
C PHE A 16 -13.18 22.33 4.82
N THR A 17 -12.76 21.80 5.97
CA THR A 17 -13.35 20.61 6.61
C THR A 17 -14.53 20.94 7.53
N PHE A 18 -14.88 22.21 7.69
CA PHE A 18 -15.91 22.67 8.61
C PHE A 18 -17.28 22.05 8.31
N GLY A 19 -17.97 21.58 9.35
CA GLY A 19 -19.26 20.87 9.22
C GLY A 19 -19.16 19.38 8.90
N GLN A 20 -17.96 18.88 8.54
CA GLN A 20 -17.67 17.45 8.36
C GLN A 20 -16.50 16.97 9.25
N GLN A 21 -16.02 17.82 10.16
CA GLN A 21 -14.90 17.52 11.06
C GLN A 21 -15.23 16.37 12.01
N THR A 22 -14.50 15.27 11.86
CA THR A 22 -14.42 14.17 12.83
C THR A 22 -13.16 14.24 13.69
N LEU A 23 -12.23 15.13 13.35
CA LEU A 23 -10.93 15.32 13.98
C LEU A 23 -10.82 16.72 14.62
N PRO A 24 -9.97 16.90 15.65
CA PRO A 24 -9.78 18.20 16.27
C PRO A 24 -9.12 19.22 15.32
N ARG A 25 -9.22 20.51 15.67
CA ARG A 25 -8.56 21.61 14.94
C ARG A 25 -7.05 21.62 15.12
N HIS A 26 -6.36 22.30 14.22
CA HIS A 26 -4.91 22.45 14.33
C HIS A 26 -4.49 23.24 15.58
N ARG A 27 -3.35 22.86 16.15
CA ARG A 27 -2.67 23.55 17.27
C ARG A 27 -1.36 24.14 16.78
N PHE A 28 -0.96 25.26 17.37
CA PHE A 28 0.27 25.97 16.99
C PHE A 28 1.01 26.39 18.26
N PHE A 29 2.30 26.10 18.32
CA PHE A 29 3.13 26.33 19.49
C PHE A 29 4.38 27.12 19.08
N GLY A 30 4.76 28.11 19.88
CA GLY A 30 6.02 28.83 19.69
C GLY A 30 7.22 28.00 20.16
N LYS A 31 8.42 28.35 19.69
CA LYS A 31 9.70 27.66 19.98
C LYS A 31 9.84 27.16 21.42
N ALA A 32 9.65 28.03 22.43
CA ALA A 32 9.86 27.66 23.83
C ALA A 32 8.95 26.52 24.28
N GLU A 33 7.66 26.59 23.94
CA GLU A 33 6.71 25.53 24.27
C GLU A 33 6.96 24.25 23.45
N SER A 34 7.33 24.39 22.18
CA SER A 34 7.69 23.25 21.32
C SER A 34 8.86 22.45 21.90
N LEU A 35 9.90 23.12 22.37
CA LEU A 35 11.09 22.48 22.96
C LEU A 35 10.82 21.89 24.36
N VAL A 36 9.88 22.44 25.12
CA VAL A 36 9.41 21.81 26.38
C VAL A 36 8.64 20.51 26.07
N ARG A 37 7.78 20.53 25.04
CA ARG A 37 6.97 19.37 24.65
C ARG A 37 7.79 18.26 23.99
N ARG A 38 8.85 18.62 23.25
CA ARG A 38 9.72 17.68 22.55
C ARG A 38 11.17 18.20 22.56
N PRO A 39 11.93 17.90 23.63
CA PRO A 39 13.30 18.39 23.83
C PRO A 39 14.30 17.97 22.75
N GLU A 40 14.02 16.88 22.04
CA GLU A 40 14.88 16.31 20.99
C GLU A 40 14.82 17.13 19.70
N LEU A 41 13.79 17.97 19.52
CA LEU A 41 13.64 18.80 18.33
C LEU A 41 14.85 19.71 18.12
N ASN A 42 15.18 19.92 16.85
CA ASN A 42 16.19 20.87 16.45
C ASN A 42 15.96 22.25 17.12
N PRO A 43 16.91 22.78 17.90
CA PRO A 43 16.73 24.03 18.63
C PRO A 43 16.60 25.26 17.70
N ASN A 44 16.83 25.12 16.40
CA ASN A 44 16.67 26.19 15.42
C ASN A 44 15.23 26.38 14.91
N ILE A 45 14.27 25.56 15.36
CA ILE A 45 12.86 25.77 15.02
C ILE A 45 12.35 27.14 15.48
N ILE A 46 11.38 27.68 14.74
CA ILE A 46 10.68 28.93 15.10
C ILE A 46 9.37 28.61 15.83
N ALA A 47 8.68 27.57 15.39
CA ALA A 47 7.40 27.11 15.90
C ALA A 47 7.11 25.67 15.44
N THR A 48 6.17 25.01 16.10
CA THR A 48 5.57 23.76 15.61
C THR A 48 4.07 23.93 15.41
N ALA A 49 3.52 23.16 14.47
CA ALA A 49 2.09 23.04 14.27
C ALA A 49 1.71 21.57 14.28
N THR A 50 0.55 21.26 14.85
CA THR A 50 -0.05 19.92 14.81
C THR A 50 -1.39 20.05 14.13
N TYR A 51 -1.60 19.28 13.07
CA TYR A 51 -2.89 19.11 12.41
C TYR A 51 -3.19 17.62 12.30
N TYR A 52 -4.40 17.28 11.86
CA TYR A 52 -4.85 15.90 11.78
C TYR A 52 -5.07 15.49 10.33
N ASP A 53 -4.56 14.31 10.02
CA ASP A 53 -4.77 13.61 8.75
C ASP A 53 -5.11 12.15 9.05
N ALA A 54 -5.37 11.37 8.00
CA ALA A 54 -5.57 9.93 8.10
C ALA A 54 -4.33 9.20 7.57
N TRP A 55 -4.02 8.08 8.19
CA TRP A 55 -2.99 7.17 7.71
C TRP A 55 -3.62 5.81 7.40
N MET A 56 -3.00 5.10 6.46
CA MET A 56 -3.42 3.81 5.99
C MET A 56 -2.21 2.88 6.11
N PRO A 57 -2.04 2.16 7.24
CA PRO A 57 -0.89 1.30 7.47
C PRO A 57 -0.79 0.18 6.42
N TYR A 58 -1.92 -0.19 5.84
CA TYR A 58 -2.00 -1.31 4.92
C TYR A 58 -2.81 -1.03 3.63
N PRO A 59 -2.24 -0.34 2.62
CA PRO A 59 -2.92 -0.08 1.34
C PRO A 59 -3.33 -1.34 0.57
N GLU A 60 -2.48 -2.36 0.53
CA GLU A 60 -2.70 -3.59 -0.22
C GLU A 60 -3.91 -4.37 0.32
N ARG A 61 -4.11 -4.32 1.65
CA ARG A 61 -5.29 -4.87 2.32
C ARG A 61 -6.58 -4.21 1.84
N ILE A 62 -6.59 -2.88 1.71
CA ILE A 62 -7.75 -2.15 1.18
C ILE A 62 -8.05 -2.56 -0.27
N ALA A 63 -7.03 -2.65 -1.12
CA ALA A 63 -7.21 -3.11 -2.51
C ALA A 63 -7.77 -4.53 -2.59
N LEU A 64 -7.22 -5.45 -1.80
CA LEU A 64 -7.70 -6.83 -1.74
C LEU A 64 -9.16 -6.89 -1.28
N GLU A 65 -9.53 -6.19 -0.21
CA GLU A 65 -10.89 -6.21 0.31
C GLU A 65 -11.90 -5.66 -0.70
N ILE A 66 -11.54 -4.63 -1.47
CA ILE A 66 -12.37 -4.12 -2.57
C ILE A 66 -12.54 -5.18 -3.67
N ILE A 67 -11.47 -5.91 -4.01
CA ILE A 67 -11.51 -6.98 -5.02
C ILE A 67 -12.43 -8.12 -4.55
N LEU A 68 -12.26 -8.58 -3.31
CA LEU A 68 -13.06 -9.67 -2.73
C LEU A 68 -14.54 -9.27 -2.63
N ASP A 69 -14.83 -8.04 -2.21
CA ASP A 69 -16.19 -7.51 -2.19
C ASP A 69 -16.80 -7.44 -3.58
N ALA A 70 -16.05 -6.99 -4.60
CA ALA A 70 -16.55 -6.92 -5.97
C ALA A 70 -16.94 -8.31 -6.53
N GLU A 71 -16.15 -9.34 -6.24
CA GLU A 71 -16.49 -10.72 -6.62
C GLU A 71 -17.69 -11.26 -5.84
N ALA A 72 -17.75 -11.01 -4.52
CA ALA A 72 -18.86 -11.45 -3.67
C ALA A 72 -20.19 -10.77 -4.04
N ASP A 73 -20.17 -9.49 -4.39
CA ASP A 73 -21.34 -8.72 -4.81
C ASP A 73 -21.81 -9.10 -6.23
N SER A 74 -20.97 -9.79 -7.01
CA SER A 74 -21.27 -10.18 -8.41
C SER A 74 -20.61 -11.51 -8.81
N PRO A 75 -20.97 -12.63 -8.16
CA PRO A 75 -20.26 -13.91 -8.27
C PRO A 75 -20.37 -14.58 -9.64
N ASN A 76 -21.17 -14.07 -10.58
CA ASN A 76 -21.26 -14.55 -11.96
C ASN A 76 -20.75 -13.56 -13.00
N HIS A 77 -20.35 -12.35 -12.57
CA HIS A 77 -20.04 -11.24 -13.49
C HIS A 77 -18.74 -10.50 -13.17
N ALA A 78 -18.24 -10.61 -11.94
CA ALA A 78 -16.96 -10.09 -11.53
C ALA A 78 -15.98 -11.24 -11.29
N ARG A 79 -14.79 -11.12 -11.87
CA ARG A 79 -13.68 -12.06 -11.71
C ARG A 79 -12.39 -11.25 -11.61
N ALA A 80 -11.62 -11.50 -10.57
CA ALA A 80 -10.28 -10.99 -10.39
C ALA A 80 -9.30 -12.15 -10.50
N ILE A 81 -8.44 -12.08 -11.51
CA ILE A 81 -7.45 -13.10 -11.86
C ILE A 81 -6.08 -12.43 -11.77
N ASN A 82 -5.26 -12.88 -10.83
CA ASN A 82 -3.88 -12.46 -10.68
C ASN A 82 -2.96 -13.26 -11.62
N TYR A 83 -1.74 -12.79 -11.82
CA TYR A 83 -0.75 -13.43 -12.71
C TYR A 83 -1.25 -13.64 -14.15
N VAL A 84 -2.14 -12.77 -14.64
CA VAL A 84 -2.57 -12.72 -16.04
C VAL A 84 -2.20 -11.38 -16.64
N LYS A 85 -1.55 -11.39 -17.80
CA LYS A 85 -1.15 -10.18 -18.53
C LYS A 85 -1.84 -10.09 -19.87
N ALA A 86 -2.22 -8.87 -20.27
CA ALA A 86 -2.56 -8.60 -21.67
C ALA A 86 -1.26 -8.61 -22.49
N VAL A 87 -1.15 -9.52 -23.46
CA VAL A 87 0.06 -9.73 -24.27
C VAL A 87 -0.14 -9.32 -25.74
N GLY A 88 -1.39 -9.11 -26.15
CA GLY A 88 -1.73 -8.70 -27.51
C GLY A 88 -3.20 -8.29 -27.63
N ALA A 89 -3.58 -7.76 -28.79
CA ALA A 89 -4.97 -7.48 -29.14
C ALA A 89 -5.20 -7.61 -30.65
N GLY A 90 -6.37 -8.13 -31.03
CA GLY A 90 -6.89 -8.08 -32.38
C GLY A 90 -7.80 -6.86 -32.59
N TYR A 91 -8.58 -6.85 -33.68
CA TYR A 91 -9.51 -5.74 -33.94
C TYR A 91 -10.62 -5.66 -32.88
N ASP A 92 -11.21 -6.80 -32.48
CA ASP A 92 -12.31 -6.89 -31.49
C ASP A 92 -11.95 -7.73 -30.25
N THR A 93 -10.67 -8.09 -30.09
CA THR A 93 -10.21 -9.04 -29.06
C THR A 93 -9.00 -8.53 -28.27
N VAL A 94 -8.87 -9.01 -27.04
CA VAL A 94 -7.65 -8.91 -26.22
C VAL A 94 -7.14 -10.33 -25.96
N ILE A 95 -5.83 -10.52 -26.08
CA ILE A 95 -5.13 -11.77 -25.78
C ILE A 95 -4.52 -11.64 -24.40
N LEU A 96 -4.94 -12.51 -23.50
CA LEU A 96 -4.48 -12.63 -22.13
C LEU A 96 -3.58 -13.86 -22.03
N ARG A 97 -2.48 -13.76 -21.27
CA ARG A 97 -1.59 -14.89 -20.98
C ARG A 97 -1.51 -15.14 -19.49
N ASP A 98 -1.80 -16.36 -19.07
CA ASP A 98 -1.49 -16.86 -17.73
C ASP A 98 0.03 -16.94 -17.58
N GLN A 99 0.58 -16.22 -16.60
CA GLN A 99 2.01 -16.17 -16.35
C GLN A 99 2.54 -17.41 -15.64
N LEU A 100 1.66 -18.25 -15.09
CA LEU A 100 2.01 -19.49 -14.39
C LEU A 100 2.11 -20.65 -15.38
N THR A 101 1.14 -20.79 -16.28
CA THR A 101 1.09 -21.93 -17.23
C THR A 101 1.62 -21.56 -18.62
N GLY A 102 1.60 -20.27 -18.99
CA GLY A 102 1.89 -19.80 -20.34
C GLY A 102 0.69 -19.86 -21.29
N ASP A 103 -0.45 -20.38 -20.85
CA ASP A 103 -1.66 -20.49 -21.68
C ASP A 103 -2.21 -19.12 -22.09
N GLU A 104 -2.72 -19.05 -23.31
CA GLU A 104 -3.32 -17.84 -23.86
C GLU A 104 -4.84 -17.96 -24.03
N TYR A 105 -5.54 -16.91 -23.62
CA TYR A 105 -6.98 -16.79 -23.69
C TYR A 105 -7.37 -15.54 -24.47
N THR A 106 -8.35 -15.67 -25.36
CA THR A 106 -8.86 -14.53 -26.13
C THR A 106 -10.21 -14.10 -25.58
N VAL A 107 -10.34 -12.80 -25.26
CA VAL A 107 -11.60 -12.21 -24.79
C VAL A 107 -12.06 -11.10 -25.73
N LYS A 108 -13.38 -10.89 -25.83
CA LYS A 108 -14.00 -9.81 -26.63
C LYS A 108 -14.60 -8.75 -25.70
N PRO A 109 -13.86 -7.69 -25.35
CA PRO A 109 -14.38 -6.66 -24.45
C PRO A 109 -15.34 -5.73 -25.19
N LYS A 110 -16.33 -5.20 -24.46
CA LYS A 110 -17.12 -4.05 -24.93
C LYS A 110 -16.38 -2.73 -24.68
N ILE A 111 -15.64 -2.67 -23.58
CA ILE A 111 -14.85 -1.52 -23.11
C ILE A 111 -13.64 -2.10 -22.37
N VAL A 112 -12.48 -1.48 -22.51
CA VAL A 112 -11.30 -1.77 -21.68
C VAL A 112 -11.02 -0.57 -20.77
N ILE A 113 -10.86 -0.82 -19.48
CA ILE A 113 -10.37 0.17 -18.51
C ILE A 113 -8.92 -0.16 -18.24
N ASN A 114 -8.01 0.71 -18.69
CA ASN A 114 -6.59 0.57 -18.40
C ASN A 114 -6.27 1.32 -17.09
N ALA A 115 -6.32 0.58 -15.99
CA ALA A 115 -5.97 1.03 -14.65
C ALA A 115 -4.57 0.53 -14.23
N ALA A 116 -3.65 0.35 -15.18
CA ALA A 116 -2.31 -0.21 -14.94
C ALA A 116 -1.34 0.76 -14.23
N GLY A 117 -1.82 1.88 -13.69
CA GLY A 117 -0.99 2.88 -13.01
C GLY A 117 0.18 3.35 -13.89
N PRO A 118 1.44 3.26 -13.43
CA PRO A 118 2.58 3.74 -14.20
C PRO A 118 2.85 2.89 -15.46
N TRP A 119 2.24 1.70 -15.59
CA TRP A 119 2.32 0.84 -16.77
C TRP A 119 1.27 1.16 -17.85
N ILE A 120 0.48 2.24 -17.74
CA ILE A 120 -0.60 2.55 -18.70
C ILE A 120 -0.13 2.55 -20.15
N ASP A 121 0.98 3.21 -20.46
CA ASP A 121 1.46 3.31 -21.85
C ASP A 121 1.96 1.96 -22.37
N PHE A 122 2.60 1.14 -21.53
CA PHE A 122 3.03 -0.22 -21.85
C PHE A 122 1.84 -1.14 -22.11
N ALA A 123 0.81 -1.07 -21.27
CA ALA A 123 -0.42 -1.84 -21.46
C ALA A 123 -1.13 -1.42 -22.76
N ASN A 124 -1.19 -0.12 -23.04
CA ASN A 124 -1.75 0.40 -24.28
C ASN A 124 -0.96 -0.08 -25.51
N GLU A 125 0.37 -0.17 -25.45
CA GLU A 125 1.18 -0.75 -26.50
C GLU A 125 0.80 -2.22 -26.78
N LYS A 126 0.65 -3.06 -25.74
CA LYS A 126 0.19 -4.46 -25.89
C LYS A 126 -1.21 -4.58 -26.46
N LEU A 127 -2.05 -3.56 -26.27
CA LEU A 127 -3.38 -3.48 -26.87
C LEU A 127 -3.38 -2.96 -28.32
N ASN A 128 -2.21 -2.74 -28.94
CA ASN A 128 -2.06 -2.04 -30.22
C ASN A 128 -2.64 -0.60 -30.20
N ARG A 129 -2.64 0.02 -29.02
CA ARG A 129 -3.17 1.36 -28.72
C ARG A 129 -2.11 2.30 -28.14
N GLY A 130 -0.85 2.17 -28.57
CA GLY A 130 0.28 2.91 -28.01
C GLY A 130 -0.01 4.40 -27.75
N SER A 131 0.43 4.87 -26.57
CA SER A 131 0.17 6.21 -26.03
C SER A 131 1.42 6.77 -25.34
N ARG A 132 1.35 8.04 -24.91
CA ARG A 132 2.38 8.69 -24.07
C ARG A 132 1.72 9.54 -22.98
N PHE A 133 0.84 8.91 -22.21
CA PHE A 133 0.07 9.56 -21.17
C PHE A 133 0.83 9.70 -19.86
N ILE A 134 1.84 8.87 -19.59
CA ILE A 134 2.55 8.81 -18.32
C ILE A 134 3.93 9.49 -18.41
N GLY A 135 4.26 10.27 -17.38
CA GLY A 135 5.59 10.86 -17.13
C GLY A 135 6.01 10.55 -15.71
N GLY A 136 6.16 9.26 -15.40
CA GLY A 136 6.24 8.74 -14.04
C GLY A 136 7.42 9.29 -13.23
N THR A 137 7.21 9.38 -11.92
CA THR A 137 8.29 9.67 -10.96
C THR A 137 8.34 8.59 -9.88
N LYS A 138 9.52 8.05 -9.63
CA LYS A 138 9.74 7.12 -8.52
C LYS A 138 9.90 7.88 -7.21
N GLY A 139 9.42 7.25 -6.14
CA GLY A 139 9.62 7.69 -4.78
C GLY A 139 9.88 6.50 -3.88
N SER A 140 10.94 6.60 -3.09
CA SER A 140 11.39 5.56 -2.19
C SER A 140 11.11 5.90 -0.74
N HIS A 141 11.09 4.88 0.11
CA HIS A 141 11.00 4.98 1.55
C HIS A 141 11.94 3.96 2.20
N LEU A 142 12.40 4.29 3.40
CA LEU A 142 13.08 3.37 4.31
C LEU A 142 12.14 3.01 5.45
N VAL A 143 12.24 1.80 5.95
CA VAL A 143 11.69 1.39 7.24
C VAL A 143 12.87 1.05 8.14
N VAL A 144 12.93 1.71 9.29
CA VAL A 144 14.02 1.56 10.24
C VAL A 144 13.54 1.01 11.58
N ASP A 145 14.35 0.14 12.17
CA ASP A 145 14.22 -0.31 13.56
C ASP A 145 15.09 0.57 14.45
N HIS A 146 14.49 1.62 15.01
CA HIS A 146 15.20 2.62 15.82
C HIS A 146 14.30 3.12 16.96
N PRO A 147 14.33 2.47 18.13
CA PRO A 147 13.43 2.78 19.25
C PRO A 147 13.50 4.23 19.74
N GLU A 148 14.69 4.84 19.76
CA GLU A 148 14.86 6.24 20.17
C GLU A 148 14.17 7.22 19.20
N LEU A 149 14.34 7.04 17.88
CA LEU A 149 13.63 7.83 16.86
C LEU A 149 12.12 7.63 16.96
N HIS A 150 11.67 6.39 17.12
CA HIS A 150 10.25 6.06 17.30
C HIS A 150 9.66 6.83 18.51
N ALA A 151 10.32 6.74 19.66
CA ALA A 151 9.91 7.45 20.87
C ALA A 151 9.90 8.98 20.68
N ALA A 152 10.91 9.53 20.00
CA ALA A 152 11.01 10.96 19.71
C ALA A 152 9.86 11.49 18.84
N THR A 153 9.26 10.64 17.99
CA THR A 153 8.06 11.02 17.23
C THR A 153 6.84 11.25 18.12
N GLN A 154 6.80 10.63 19.31
CA GLN A 154 5.67 10.64 20.25
C GLN A 154 4.34 10.25 19.59
N GLY A 155 4.36 9.33 18.62
CA GLY A 155 3.16 8.89 17.90
C GLY A 155 2.69 9.85 16.79
N HIS A 156 3.49 10.86 16.43
CA HIS A 156 3.15 11.84 15.39
C HIS A 156 3.99 11.65 14.12
N GLU A 157 3.44 12.03 12.97
CA GLU A 157 4.23 12.27 11.77
C GLU A 157 5.03 13.57 11.90
N MET A 158 6.31 13.51 11.54
CA MET A 158 7.14 14.69 11.37
C MET A 158 7.00 15.16 9.93
N PHE A 159 6.43 16.34 9.72
CA PHE A 159 6.23 16.94 8.40
C PHE A 159 7.02 18.23 8.29
N PHE A 160 7.99 18.28 7.38
CA PHE A 160 8.95 19.38 7.30
C PHE A 160 9.45 19.60 5.87
N GLU A 161 10.19 20.69 5.68
CA GLU A 161 10.78 21.07 4.40
C GLU A 161 12.27 20.72 4.45
N ASN A 162 12.76 20.01 3.44
CA ASN A 162 14.19 19.74 3.28
C ASN A 162 14.92 20.95 2.66
N ALA A 163 16.25 20.94 2.66
CA ALA A 163 17.08 22.01 2.14
C ALA A 163 16.82 22.33 0.66
N ASP A 164 16.33 21.36 -0.12
CA ASP A 164 15.95 21.53 -1.53
C ASP A 164 14.51 22.05 -1.73
N GLY A 165 13.80 22.39 -0.64
CA GLY A 165 12.44 22.92 -0.65
C GLY A 165 11.35 21.85 -0.79
N ARG A 166 11.70 20.56 -0.90
CA ARG A 166 10.72 19.47 -0.91
C ARG A 166 10.16 19.23 0.48
N ILE A 167 8.91 18.79 0.50
CA ILE A 167 8.27 18.31 1.71
C ILE A 167 8.69 16.87 1.96
N CYS A 168 9.11 16.61 3.19
CA CYS A 168 9.59 15.33 3.65
C CYS A 168 8.87 14.94 4.93
N LEU A 169 8.80 13.64 5.15
CA LEU A 169 8.10 13.07 6.28
C LEU A 169 8.78 11.83 6.83
N PHE A 170 8.62 11.64 8.12
CA PHE A 170 8.80 10.34 8.71
C PHE A 170 7.85 10.17 9.89
N PHE A 171 7.37 8.95 10.11
CA PHE A 171 6.34 8.69 11.11
C PHE A 171 6.43 7.26 11.66
N PRO A 172 5.89 7.00 12.87
CA PRO A 172 5.86 5.67 13.44
C PRO A 172 4.95 4.75 12.64
N LEU A 173 5.51 3.67 12.11
CA LEU A 173 4.81 2.57 11.45
C LEU A 173 4.88 1.36 12.38
N GLU A 174 3.81 1.11 13.14
CA GLU A 174 3.81 0.12 14.23
C GLU A 174 4.98 0.38 15.20
N ASP A 175 5.89 -0.59 15.37
CA ASP A 175 7.11 -0.54 16.18
C ASP A 175 8.36 -0.14 15.37
N ARG A 176 8.18 0.41 14.16
CA ARG A 176 9.24 0.91 13.27
C ARG A 176 9.02 2.38 12.94
N VAL A 177 9.96 2.99 12.24
CA VAL A 177 9.79 4.34 11.66
C VAL A 177 9.92 4.26 10.15
N LEU A 178 8.93 4.81 9.44
CA LEU A 178 8.97 4.94 7.99
C LEU A 178 9.49 6.34 7.63
N ILE A 179 10.52 6.40 6.78
CA ILE A 179 11.21 7.62 6.38
C ILE A 179 11.06 7.82 4.87
N GLY A 180 10.64 9.00 4.43
CA GLY A 180 10.58 9.31 3.00
C GLY A 180 10.03 10.71 2.67
N THR A 181 9.79 11.02 1.40
CA THR A 181 10.04 10.21 0.21
C THR A 181 10.92 10.96 -0.78
N THR A 182 11.43 10.25 -1.78
CA THR A 182 12.12 10.82 -2.93
C THR A 182 11.14 11.11 -4.08
N ASP A 183 11.61 11.87 -5.08
CA ASP A 183 10.81 12.23 -6.26
C ASP A 183 11.76 12.38 -7.46
N ILE A 184 11.97 11.29 -8.19
CA ILE A 184 12.96 11.18 -9.27
C ILE A 184 12.24 10.70 -10.54
N ARG A 185 12.48 11.32 -11.69
CA ARG A 185 11.87 10.91 -12.95
C ARG A 185 12.36 9.51 -13.35
N ILE A 186 11.45 8.70 -13.90
CA ILE A 186 11.76 7.37 -14.43
C ILE A 186 10.89 7.08 -15.65
N ASP A 187 11.48 6.46 -16.66
CA ASP A 187 10.76 6.12 -17.90
C ASP A 187 10.13 4.72 -17.84
N ASN A 188 10.86 3.74 -17.29
CA ASN A 188 10.37 2.37 -17.14
C ASN A 188 10.05 2.05 -15.67
N PRO A 189 8.77 1.83 -15.30
CA PRO A 189 8.42 1.52 -13.92
C PRO A 189 8.98 0.20 -13.40
N ASP A 190 9.35 -0.75 -14.26
CA ASP A 190 9.97 -2.02 -13.84
C ASP A 190 11.42 -1.85 -13.35
N GLU A 191 12.06 -0.71 -13.63
CA GLU A 191 13.43 -0.39 -13.20
C GLU A 191 13.45 0.36 -11.85
N ALA A 192 12.30 0.56 -11.21
CA ALA A 192 12.17 1.39 -10.02
C ALA A 192 12.75 0.72 -8.77
N ILE A 193 14.03 0.99 -8.50
CA ILE A 193 14.72 0.58 -7.27
C ILE A 193 15.13 1.79 -6.42
N CYS A 194 15.24 1.56 -5.11
CA CYS A 194 15.78 2.55 -4.17
C CYS A 194 17.30 2.55 -4.30
N THR A 195 17.87 3.68 -4.72
CA THR A 195 19.31 3.86 -4.93
C THR A 195 20.03 4.19 -3.63
N GLU A 196 21.35 4.03 -3.59
CA GLU A 196 22.13 4.34 -2.39
C GLU A 196 22.13 5.84 -2.07
N GLU A 197 22.07 6.69 -3.09
CA GLU A 197 21.93 8.13 -2.96
C GLU A 197 20.58 8.52 -2.33
N GLU A 198 19.51 7.79 -2.66
CA GLU A 198 18.20 7.97 -2.01
C GLU A 198 18.21 7.52 -0.55
N VAL A 199 18.96 6.45 -0.23
CA VAL A 199 19.16 6.02 1.17
C VAL A 199 19.85 7.13 1.96
N ASP A 200 20.99 7.64 1.48
CA ASP A 200 21.74 8.70 2.16
C ASP A 200 20.89 9.97 2.33
N TYR A 201 20.19 10.36 1.25
CA TYR A 201 19.22 11.46 1.30
C TYR A 201 18.18 11.27 2.41
N MET A 202 17.59 10.07 2.53
CA MET A 202 16.56 9.79 3.53
C MET A 202 17.07 9.77 4.96
N LEU A 203 18.27 9.23 5.19
CA LEU A 203 18.89 9.24 6.52
C LEU A 203 19.25 10.67 6.95
N ASP A 204 19.75 11.50 6.03
CA ASP A 204 20.10 12.89 6.33
C ASP A 204 18.89 13.76 6.70
N MET A 205 17.71 13.46 6.15
CA MET A 205 16.49 14.20 6.48
C MET A 205 16.12 14.11 7.97
N VAL A 206 16.46 13.02 8.66
CA VAL A 206 16.14 12.87 10.09
C VAL A 206 16.85 13.93 10.93
N LYS A 207 18.12 14.23 10.60
CA LYS A 207 18.97 15.20 11.31
C LYS A 207 18.41 16.62 11.28
N ILE A 208 17.58 16.94 10.28
CA ILE A 208 16.91 18.24 10.17
C ILE A 208 15.96 18.45 11.33
N VAL A 209 15.22 17.40 11.71
CA VAL A 209 14.22 17.44 12.78
C VAL A 209 14.83 17.08 14.14
N PHE A 210 15.68 16.06 14.18
CA PHE A 210 16.29 15.52 15.39
C PHE A 210 17.82 15.40 15.22
N PRO A 211 18.57 16.51 15.41
CA PRO A 211 20.01 16.55 15.09
C PRO A 211 20.88 15.65 15.99
N ASN A 212 20.37 15.26 17.16
CA ASN A 212 21.10 14.45 18.13
C ASN A 212 20.76 12.95 18.04
N ILE A 213 19.78 12.55 17.21
CA ILE A 213 19.42 11.14 17.01
C ILE A 213 20.18 10.63 15.79
N HIS A 214 21.03 9.63 15.97
CA HIS A 214 21.88 9.09 14.92
C HIS A 214 21.23 7.87 14.27
N VAL A 215 20.68 8.06 13.07
CA VAL A 215 20.15 6.97 12.23
C VAL A 215 21.15 6.65 11.13
N ASP A 216 21.50 5.38 11.01
CA ASP A 216 22.41 4.87 9.99
C ASP A 216 21.84 3.63 9.28
N ARG A 217 22.59 3.13 8.30
CA ARG A 217 22.20 2.04 7.41
C ARG A 217 21.93 0.71 8.14
N SER A 218 22.57 0.46 9.29
CA SER A 218 22.36 -0.76 10.06
C SER A 218 20.96 -0.84 10.67
N HIS A 219 20.27 0.29 10.81
CA HIS A 219 18.90 0.35 11.30
C HIS A 219 17.86 0.03 10.22
N ILE A 220 18.24 0.01 8.93
CA ILE A 220 17.31 -0.22 7.83
C ILE A 220 16.92 -1.69 7.81
N VAL A 221 15.63 -1.96 8.04
CA VAL A 221 15.08 -3.31 7.98
C VAL A 221 14.36 -3.62 6.68
N TYR A 222 13.97 -2.57 5.93
CA TYR A 222 13.32 -2.67 4.64
C TYR A 222 13.43 -1.36 3.86
N ARG A 223 13.47 -1.43 2.52
CA ARG A 223 13.25 -0.29 1.64
C ARG A 223 12.27 -0.65 0.54
N PHE A 224 11.53 0.33 0.04
CA PHE A 224 10.66 0.12 -1.12
C PHE A 224 10.57 1.37 -1.98
N THR A 225 10.22 1.16 -3.24
CA THR A 225 10.06 2.22 -4.24
C THR A 225 8.75 2.00 -4.97
N GLY A 226 8.01 3.07 -5.23
CA GLY A 226 6.85 3.06 -6.11
C GLY A 226 6.95 4.15 -7.16
N VAL A 227 6.26 3.96 -8.29
CA VAL A 227 6.19 4.97 -9.35
C VAL A 227 4.81 5.63 -9.36
N ARG A 228 4.81 6.95 -9.28
CA ARG A 228 3.61 7.78 -9.34
C ARG A 228 3.15 7.86 -10.80
N PRO A 229 1.90 7.50 -11.13
CA PRO A 229 1.39 7.49 -12.50
C PRO A 229 1.00 8.90 -12.99
N LEU A 230 1.95 9.84 -12.91
CA LEU A 230 1.70 11.25 -13.22
C LEU A 230 1.55 11.46 -14.74
N PRO A 231 0.77 12.47 -15.17
CA PRO A 231 0.65 12.80 -16.58
C PRO A 231 2.00 13.21 -17.17
N SER A 232 2.22 12.83 -18.43
CA SER A 232 3.39 13.26 -19.20
C SER A 232 3.47 14.79 -19.25
N SER A 233 4.66 15.32 -18.97
CA SER A 233 4.90 16.76 -18.88
C SER A 233 6.31 17.11 -19.36
N ALA A 234 6.41 18.28 -19.99
CA ALA A 234 7.68 18.91 -20.36
C ALA A 234 8.31 19.72 -19.21
N ALA A 235 7.69 19.74 -18.03
CA ALA A 235 8.22 20.45 -16.87
C ALA A 235 9.61 19.92 -16.49
N SER A 236 10.51 20.84 -16.14
CA SER A 236 11.88 20.51 -15.75
C SER A 236 11.99 19.98 -14.32
N THR A 237 10.97 20.20 -13.48
CA THR A 237 10.93 19.74 -12.08
C THR A 237 9.69 18.90 -11.82
N THR A 238 9.84 17.79 -11.09
CA THR A 238 8.75 16.84 -10.81
C THR A 238 7.62 17.45 -10.00
N GLY A 239 7.94 18.41 -9.11
CA GLY A 239 6.96 19.12 -8.29
C GLY A 239 5.95 19.95 -9.09
N GLN A 240 6.25 20.29 -10.35
CA GLN A 240 5.37 21.04 -11.24
C GLN A 240 4.42 20.14 -12.05
N ILE A 241 4.63 18.82 -12.04
CA ILE A 241 3.75 17.88 -12.73
C ILE A 241 2.43 17.80 -11.97
N SER A 242 1.31 17.91 -12.69
CA SER A 242 -0.02 17.83 -12.08
C SER A 242 -0.19 16.53 -11.31
N ARG A 243 -0.75 16.63 -10.10
CA ARG A 243 -1.08 15.49 -9.24
C ARG A 243 -2.58 15.19 -9.24
N ASP A 244 -3.34 15.79 -10.16
CA ASP A 244 -4.75 15.47 -10.39
C ASP A 244 -4.90 14.22 -11.25
N HIS A 245 -6.12 13.66 -11.25
CA HIS A 245 -6.45 12.47 -12.03
C HIS A 245 -7.24 12.84 -13.29
N SER A 246 -7.12 12.01 -14.32
CA SER A 246 -7.84 12.20 -15.58
C SER A 246 -8.14 10.86 -16.27
N ILE A 247 -9.14 10.87 -17.14
CA ILE A 247 -9.54 9.72 -17.97
C ILE A 247 -9.11 10.05 -19.39
N ASN A 248 -8.06 9.38 -19.87
CA ASN A 248 -7.59 9.53 -21.23
C ASN A 248 -8.16 8.40 -22.09
N THR A 249 -9.08 8.73 -22.98
CA THR A 249 -9.82 7.75 -23.77
C THR A 249 -9.28 7.64 -25.19
N ILE A 250 -8.98 6.41 -25.61
CA ILE A 250 -8.74 6.06 -27.01
C ILE A 250 -10.03 5.40 -27.51
N GLU A 251 -10.78 6.10 -28.36
CA GLU A 251 -12.08 5.62 -28.85
C GLU A 251 -11.96 4.45 -29.83
N ALA A 252 -13.08 3.72 -30.00
CA ALA A 252 -13.20 2.70 -31.03
C ALA A 252 -13.07 3.32 -32.43
N GLY A 253 -12.52 2.57 -33.38
CA GLY A 253 -12.31 3.03 -34.76
C GLY A 253 -11.33 2.15 -35.51
N ALA A 254 -10.53 2.76 -36.40
CA ALA A 254 -9.61 2.03 -37.28
C ALA A 254 -8.60 1.13 -36.53
N ARG A 255 -8.25 1.49 -35.29
CA ARG A 255 -7.30 0.73 -34.46
C ARG A 255 -7.96 -0.36 -33.60
N GLY A 256 -9.29 -0.52 -33.68
CA GLY A 256 -10.07 -1.61 -33.06
C GLY A 256 -11.45 -1.19 -32.53
N ALA A 257 -12.30 -2.19 -32.26
CA ALA A 257 -13.75 -2.09 -32.12
C ALA A 257 -14.28 -1.62 -30.74
N TYR A 258 -13.41 -1.45 -29.75
CA TYR A 258 -13.78 -1.02 -28.39
C TYR A 258 -12.94 0.18 -27.94
N PRO A 259 -13.48 1.03 -27.05
CA PRO A 259 -12.72 2.11 -26.44
C PRO A 259 -11.81 1.59 -25.30
N VAL A 260 -10.68 2.27 -25.11
CA VAL A 260 -9.74 2.06 -24.00
C VAL A 260 -9.68 3.33 -23.15
N LEU A 261 -10.16 3.26 -21.90
CA LEU A 261 -10.15 4.37 -20.94
C LEU A 261 -8.95 4.20 -20.02
N SER A 262 -7.93 5.06 -20.14
CA SER A 262 -6.71 5.02 -19.34
C SER A 262 -6.80 5.96 -18.14
N LEU A 263 -6.56 5.43 -16.94
CA LEU A 263 -6.75 6.16 -15.68
C LEU A 263 -5.44 6.80 -15.20
N VAL A 264 -5.14 8.01 -15.69
CA VAL A 264 -3.89 8.71 -15.37
C VAL A 264 -4.01 9.41 -14.01
N GLY A 265 -2.94 9.34 -13.21
CA GLY A 265 -2.90 9.86 -11.86
C GLY A 265 -3.69 8.99 -10.88
N GLY A 266 -4.41 9.64 -9.97
CA GLY A 266 -5.13 8.97 -8.90
C GLY A 266 -4.28 8.82 -7.63
N LYS A 267 -4.92 9.03 -6.49
CA LYS A 267 -4.31 8.90 -5.16
C LYS A 267 -5.14 7.92 -4.35
N TRP A 268 -4.52 7.28 -3.36
CA TRP A 268 -5.24 6.52 -2.33
C TRP A 268 -6.28 7.36 -1.58
N THR A 269 -6.13 8.67 -1.47
CA THR A 269 -7.17 9.52 -0.86
C THR A 269 -8.40 9.70 -1.75
N THR A 270 -8.23 9.64 -3.08
CA THR A 270 -9.29 9.98 -4.05
C THR A 270 -9.78 8.77 -4.84
N PHE A 271 -9.25 7.56 -4.63
CA PHE A 271 -9.55 6.39 -5.47
C PHE A 271 -11.06 6.14 -5.59
N ARG A 272 -11.83 6.21 -4.50
CA ARG A 272 -13.27 5.95 -4.51
C ARG A 272 -14.03 6.94 -5.39
N ALA A 273 -13.74 8.24 -5.24
CA ALA A 273 -14.38 9.29 -6.02
C ALA A 273 -14.00 9.18 -7.51
N PHE A 274 -12.74 8.87 -7.79
CA PHE A 274 -12.27 8.67 -9.16
C PHE A 274 -12.92 7.42 -9.79
N SER A 275 -12.98 6.29 -9.08
CA SER A 275 -13.67 5.09 -9.53
C SER A 275 -15.16 5.31 -9.75
N GLU A 276 -15.83 6.15 -8.93
CA GLU A 276 -17.22 6.55 -9.12
C GLU A 276 -17.39 7.35 -10.42
N HIS A 277 -16.48 8.29 -10.71
CA HIS A 277 -16.45 9.05 -11.96
C HIS A 277 -16.25 8.13 -13.18
N VAL A 278 -15.22 7.27 -13.17
CA VAL A 278 -14.95 6.30 -14.24
C VAL A 278 -16.14 5.38 -14.48
N THR A 279 -16.75 4.88 -13.40
CA THR A 279 -17.93 4.01 -13.51
C THR A 279 -19.12 4.75 -14.12
N ASN A 280 -19.34 6.04 -13.82
CA ASN A 280 -20.41 6.82 -14.46
C ASN A 280 -20.17 6.94 -15.96
N GLU A 281 -18.92 7.19 -16.37
CA GLU A 281 -18.53 7.28 -17.77
C GLU A 281 -18.73 5.95 -18.53
N VAL A 282 -18.35 4.82 -17.90
CA VAL A 282 -18.55 3.46 -18.43
C VAL A 282 -20.03 3.11 -18.53
N LEU A 283 -20.82 3.41 -17.50
CA LEU A 283 -22.27 3.15 -17.49
C LEU A 283 -23.00 3.93 -18.58
N ALA A 284 -22.61 5.20 -18.82
CA ALA A 284 -23.16 5.99 -19.90
C ALA A 284 -22.90 5.34 -21.28
N ARG A 285 -21.66 4.88 -21.54
CA ARG A 285 -21.31 4.15 -22.77
C ARG A 285 -22.07 2.84 -22.94
N LEU A 286 -22.37 2.16 -21.84
CA LEU A 286 -23.15 0.91 -21.86
C LEU A 286 -24.67 1.13 -21.85
N ASN A 287 -25.13 2.39 -21.86
CA ASN A 287 -26.53 2.76 -21.66
C ASN A 287 -27.15 2.09 -20.41
N LYS A 288 -26.39 2.08 -19.32
CA LYS A 288 -26.80 1.55 -18.02
C LYS A 288 -26.91 2.65 -16.99
N LYS A 289 -27.76 2.45 -15.97
CA LYS A 289 -27.90 3.35 -14.83
C LYS A 289 -27.16 2.79 -13.62
N ARG A 290 -26.60 3.69 -12.81
CA ARG A 290 -26.07 3.34 -11.49
C ARG A 290 -27.22 2.97 -10.56
N ILE A 291 -27.11 1.84 -9.89
CA ILE A 291 -28.12 1.35 -8.94
C ILE A 291 -27.70 1.51 -7.47
N THR A 292 -26.40 1.71 -7.22
CA THR A 292 -25.84 1.82 -5.87
C THR A 292 -24.72 2.87 -5.84
N SER A 293 -24.69 3.67 -4.77
CA SER A 293 -23.58 4.61 -4.51
C SER A 293 -22.52 3.95 -3.64
N THR A 294 -21.25 4.24 -3.93
CA THR A 294 -20.11 3.77 -3.15
C THR A 294 -19.75 4.71 -1.99
N LEU A 295 -20.39 5.90 -1.90
CA LEU A 295 -19.97 6.97 -0.99
C LEU A 295 -19.94 6.57 0.50
N LYS A 296 -20.90 5.75 0.93
CA LYS A 296 -21.02 5.27 2.32
C LYS A 296 -20.96 3.75 2.43
N LEU A 297 -20.55 3.06 1.37
CA LEU A 297 -20.51 1.60 1.35
C LEU A 297 -19.28 1.14 2.15
N PRO A 298 -19.46 0.41 3.27
CA PRO A 298 -18.34 -0.19 3.96
C PRO A 298 -17.76 -1.34 3.12
N ILE A 299 -16.44 -1.49 3.15
CA ILE A 299 -15.71 -2.55 2.44
C ILE A 299 -15.10 -3.53 3.43
N GLY A 300 -14.97 -4.79 3.04
CA GLY A 300 -14.29 -5.87 3.76
C GLY A 300 -14.47 -5.84 5.29
N GLY A 301 -13.37 -5.77 6.04
CA GLY A 301 -13.37 -5.71 7.50
C GLY A 301 -14.10 -4.47 8.07
N GLY A 302 -14.26 -3.42 7.28
CA GLY A 302 -15.05 -2.24 7.64
C GLY A 302 -16.55 -2.50 7.80
N LYS A 303 -17.11 -3.56 7.20
CA LYS A 303 -18.54 -3.90 7.23
C LYS A 303 -19.05 -4.24 8.64
N LYS A 304 -18.29 -5.05 9.38
CA LYS A 304 -18.59 -5.49 10.76
C LYS A 304 -17.74 -4.76 11.82
N PHE A 305 -17.06 -3.67 11.47
CA PHE A 305 -16.14 -3.01 12.41
C PHE A 305 -16.90 -2.35 13.58
N PRO A 306 -16.54 -2.62 14.86
CA PRO A 306 -17.27 -2.16 16.04
C PRO A 306 -16.98 -0.68 16.38
N LYS A 307 -17.29 0.25 15.47
CA LYS A 307 -16.95 1.69 15.58
C LYS A 307 -17.40 2.35 16.89
N LYS A 308 -18.59 1.99 17.39
CA LYS A 308 -19.21 2.62 18.57
C LYS A 308 -18.86 1.95 19.89
N ASN A 309 -18.48 0.67 19.87
CA ASN A 309 -18.24 -0.11 21.07
C ASN A 309 -17.12 -1.13 20.86
N ARG A 310 -15.93 -0.63 20.47
CA ARG A 310 -14.74 -1.48 20.25
C ARG A 310 -14.43 -2.31 21.50
N GLN A 311 -14.45 -1.67 22.67
CA GLN A 311 -14.11 -2.31 23.93
C GLN A 311 -15.09 -3.42 24.32
N GLY A 312 -16.40 -3.19 24.17
CA GLY A 312 -17.41 -4.21 24.42
C GLY A 312 -17.28 -5.40 23.47
N TRP A 313 -17.08 -5.13 22.17
CA TRP A 313 -16.86 -6.20 21.20
C TRP A 313 -15.63 -7.06 21.54
N ILE A 314 -14.52 -6.45 21.98
CA ILE A 314 -13.33 -7.20 22.42
C ILE A 314 -13.67 -8.06 23.64
N ASN A 315 -14.39 -7.52 24.63
CA ASN A 315 -14.79 -8.28 25.82
C ASN A 315 -15.65 -9.49 25.45
N ASP A 316 -16.63 -9.30 24.56
CA ASP A 316 -17.53 -10.36 24.10
C ASP A 316 -16.75 -11.45 23.36
N MET A 317 -15.80 -11.07 22.50
CA MET A 317 -14.93 -12.01 21.79
C MET A 317 -14.01 -12.79 22.74
N VAL A 318 -13.42 -12.14 23.76
CA VAL A 318 -12.63 -12.84 24.79
C VAL A 318 -13.49 -13.88 25.52
N LEU A 319 -14.71 -13.53 25.91
CA LEU A 319 -15.64 -14.47 26.58
C LEU A 319 -16.08 -15.61 25.65
N LYS A 320 -16.36 -15.31 24.38
CA LYS A 320 -16.83 -16.28 23.38
C LYS A 320 -15.74 -17.27 22.98
N THR A 321 -14.49 -16.81 22.88
CA THR A 321 -13.39 -17.60 22.29
C THR A 321 -12.42 -18.16 23.32
N GLY A 322 -12.36 -17.57 24.53
CA GLY A 322 -11.36 -17.90 25.55
C GLY A 322 -9.94 -17.40 25.22
N LEU A 323 -9.75 -16.67 24.10
CA LEU A 323 -8.46 -16.14 23.68
C LEU A 323 -8.06 -14.90 24.48
N SER A 324 -6.78 -14.59 24.51
CA SER A 324 -6.27 -13.42 25.22
C SER A 324 -6.81 -12.12 24.61
N ARG A 325 -7.02 -11.10 25.46
CA ARG A 325 -7.40 -9.75 25.01
C ARG A 325 -6.45 -9.21 23.94
N GLN A 326 -5.14 -9.39 24.14
CA GLN A 326 -4.11 -8.91 23.23
C GLN A 326 -4.25 -9.52 21.84
N TYR A 327 -4.51 -10.84 21.76
CA TYR A 327 -4.72 -11.52 20.49
C TYR A 327 -5.98 -11.00 19.78
N ILE A 328 -7.10 -10.85 20.49
CA ILE A 328 -8.34 -10.30 19.92
C ILE A 328 -8.14 -8.87 19.40
N GLU A 329 -7.41 -8.03 20.14
CA GLU A 329 -7.10 -6.66 19.72
C GLU A 329 -6.20 -6.63 18.49
N MET A 330 -5.19 -7.49 18.42
CA MET A 330 -4.31 -7.66 17.26
C MET A 330 -5.12 -8.07 16.03
N MET A 331 -5.96 -9.11 16.15
CA MET A 331 -6.81 -9.59 15.04
C MET A 331 -7.78 -8.53 14.57
N LEU A 332 -8.42 -7.79 15.49
CA LEU A 332 -9.32 -6.69 15.15
C LEU A 332 -8.59 -5.53 14.45
N ASN A 333 -7.37 -5.21 14.86
CA ASN A 333 -6.57 -4.16 14.22
C ASN A 333 -6.13 -4.60 12.81
N ARG A 334 -5.74 -5.87 12.65
CA ARG A 334 -5.22 -6.42 11.38
C ARG A 334 -6.31 -6.65 10.34
N TYR A 335 -7.48 -7.14 10.75
CA TYR A 335 -8.54 -7.62 9.84
C TYR A 335 -9.88 -6.90 9.99
N GLY A 336 -9.98 -5.93 10.91
CA GLY A 336 -11.25 -5.29 11.24
C GLY A 336 -12.31 -6.30 11.64
N GLY A 337 -13.54 -6.10 11.19
CA GLY A 337 -14.65 -7.00 11.46
C GLY A 337 -14.54 -8.41 10.85
N ARG A 338 -13.59 -8.67 9.94
CA ARG A 338 -13.30 -10.04 9.46
C ARG A 338 -12.55 -10.87 10.50
N ALA A 339 -12.01 -10.24 11.54
CA ALA A 339 -11.32 -10.92 12.64
C ALA A 339 -12.17 -12.05 13.24
N GLU A 340 -13.48 -11.86 13.39
CA GLU A 340 -14.37 -12.90 13.92
C GLU A 340 -14.39 -14.16 13.04
N ASP A 341 -14.49 -13.98 11.73
CA ASP A 341 -14.56 -15.10 10.77
C ASP A 341 -13.20 -15.85 10.72
N ILE A 342 -12.09 -15.12 10.83
CA ILE A 342 -10.73 -15.71 10.86
C ILE A 342 -10.47 -16.43 12.17
N ILE A 343 -10.84 -15.84 13.31
CA ILE A 343 -10.71 -16.47 14.63
C ILE A 343 -11.53 -17.77 14.67
N ALA A 344 -12.75 -17.74 14.16
CA ALA A 344 -13.60 -18.94 14.08
C ALA A 344 -12.95 -20.04 13.22
N PHE A 345 -12.34 -19.68 12.08
CA PHE A 345 -11.59 -20.63 11.25
C PHE A 345 -10.40 -21.23 12.00
N CYS A 346 -9.63 -20.40 12.72
CA CYS A 346 -8.49 -20.85 13.51
C CYS A 346 -8.91 -21.80 14.64
N GLN A 347 -10.01 -21.52 15.34
CA GLN A 347 -10.49 -22.38 16.45
C GLN A 347 -11.21 -23.66 16.01
N ALA A 348 -11.48 -23.85 14.71
CA ALA A 348 -12.18 -25.03 14.21
C ALA A 348 -11.36 -26.33 14.33
N GLU A 349 -10.02 -26.21 14.39
CA GLU A 349 -9.09 -27.33 14.56
C GLU A 349 -7.94 -26.89 15.48
N ASN A 350 -7.02 -27.81 15.80
CA ASN A 350 -5.83 -27.46 16.56
C ASN A 350 -5.00 -26.41 15.81
N ASP A 351 -4.61 -25.37 16.53
CA ASP A 351 -3.79 -24.28 16.01
C ASP A 351 -2.63 -24.00 16.95
N ALA A 352 -1.53 -23.51 16.39
CA ALA A 352 -0.34 -23.14 17.13
C ALA A 352 0.24 -21.83 16.57
N PRO A 353 0.78 -20.95 17.43
CA PRO A 353 1.63 -19.86 16.97
C PRO A 353 2.79 -20.38 16.12
N LEU A 354 3.18 -19.61 15.11
CA LEU A 354 4.41 -19.90 14.37
C LEU A 354 5.62 -19.74 15.28
N GLU A 355 6.66 -20.55 15.05
CA GLU A 355 7.89 -20.52 15.84
C GLU A 355 8.66 -19.22 15.61
N CYS A 356 8.79 -18.78 14.36
CA CYS A 356 9.57 -17.59 14.01
C CYS A 356 8.78 -16.29 14.16
N VAL A 357 7.44 -16.36 14.10
CA VAL A 357 6.55 -15.19 14.13
C VAL A 357 5.29 -15.50 14.98
N PRO A 358 5.40 -15.50 16.31
CA PRO A 358 4.33 -15.96 17.21
C PRO A 358 3.06 -15.09 17.20
N ASP A 359 3.10 -13.91 16.57
CA ASP A 359 1.95 -13.04 16.32
C ASP A 359 1.05 -13.54 15.16
N TYR A 360 1.45 -14.63 14.50
CA TYR A 360 0.68 -15.36 13.50
C TYR A 360 0.56 -16.83 13.94
N THR A 361 -0.51 -17.48 13.52
CA THR A 361 -0.71 -18.92 13.74
C THR A 361 -0.68 -19.70 12.44
N HIS A 362 -0.46 -21.01 12.54
CA HIS A 362 -0.50 -21.90 11.39
C HIS A 362 -1.83 -21.78 10.63
N ARG A 363 -2.97 -21.83 11.33
CA ARG A 363 -4.29 -21.76 10.68
C ARG A 363 -4.61 -20.36 10.15
N GLU A 364 -4.05 -19.30 10.73
CA GLU A 364 -4.15 -17.97 10.16
C GLU A 364 -3.51 -17.92 8.77
N ILE A 365 -2.30 -18.47 8.61
CA ILE A 365 -1.62 -18.57 7.31
C ILE A 365 -2.45 -19.40 6.31
N VAL A 366 -3.02 -20.52 6.76
CA VAL A 366 -3.91 -21.35 5.92
C VAL A 366 -5.13 -20.56 5.46
N PHE A 367 -5.77 -19.78 6.35
CA PHE A 367 -6.91 -18.95 5.98
C PHE A 367 -6.53 -17.93 4.90
N LEU A 368 -5.41 -17.22 5.09
CA LEU A 368 -4.96 -16.23 4.12
C LEU A 368 -4.69 -16.88 2.75
N ALA A 369 -4.06 -18.05 2.74
CA ALA A 369 -3.80 -18.80 1.51
C ALA A 369 -5.08 -19.19 0.76
N GLN A 370 -6.09 -19.69 1.47
CA GLN A 370 -7.34 -20.16 0.86
C GLN A 370 -8.24 -19.02 0.37
N TYR A 371 -8.30 -17.91 1.11
CA TYR A 371 -9.32 -16.89 0.90
C TYR A 371 -8.79 -15.56 0.33
N GLU A 372 -7.47 -15.40 0.19
CA GLU A 372 -6.88 -14.11 -0.18
C GLU A 372 -6.03 -14.14 -1.46
N LYS A 373 -6.32 -15.09 -2.35
CA LYS A 373 -5.73 -15.19 -3.70
C LYS A 373 -4.19 -15.18 -3.66
N ILE A 374 -3.62 -16.00 -2.78
CA ILE A 374 -2.16 -16.20 -2.68
C ILE A 374 -1.76 -17.22 -3.74
N VAL A 375 -0.78 -16.88 -4.56
CA VAL A 375 -0.23 -17.79 -5.59
C VAL A 375 1.27 -17.96 -5.41
N HIS A 376 1.98 -16.89 -5.02
CA HIS A 376 3.40 -16.94 -4.67
C HIS A 376 3.61 -16.57 -3.20
N LEU A 377 4.72 -17.01 -2.62
CA LEU A 377 5.07 -16.72 -1.22
C LEU A 377 5.16 -15.20 -0.95
N ASP A 378 5.60 -14.43 -1.95
CA ASP A 378 5.68 -12.98 -1.85
C ASP A 378 4.31 -12.27 -1.80
N ASP A 379 3.24 -12.90 -2.27
CA ASP A 379 1.88 -12.38 -2.04
C ASP A 379 1.57 -12.30 -0.54
N LEU A 380 1.97 -13.32 0.23
CA LEU A 380 1.72 -13.34 1.67
C LEU A 380 2.63 -12.34 2.39
N LEU A 381 3.95 -12.49 2.22
CA LEU A 381 4.94 -11.80 3.04
C LEU A 381 4.99 -10.29 2.80
N MET A 382 4.68 -9.85 1.57
CA MET A 382 4.76 -8.43 1.17
C MET A 382 3.40 -7.78 0.97
N ARG A 383 2.31 -8.55 0.77
CA ARG A 383 0.99 -8.00 0.38
C ARG A 383 -0.21 -8.51 1.20
N ARG A 384 -0.11 -9.58 2.00
CA ARG A 384 -1.14 -10.00 2.97
C ARG A 384 -0.75 -9.82 4.44
N SER A 385 0.55 -9.71 4.73
CA SER A 385 1.11 -9.26 6.00
C SER A 385 2.06 -8.05 5.87
N LEU A 386 2.41 -7.45 7.02
CA LEU A 386 3.47 -6.43 7.12
C LEU A 386 4.83 -7.04 7.51
N LEU A 387 4.96 -8.37 7.48
CA LEU A 387 6.12 -9.09 8.03
C LEU A 387 7.43 -8.69 7.35
N ALA A 388 7.44 -8.68 6.02
CA ALA A 388 8.60 -8.24 5.25
C ALA A 388 8.93 -6.77 5.53
N MET A 389 7.92 -5.88 5.43
CA MET A 389 8.11 -4.44 5.56
C MET A 389 8.60 -4.02 6.96
N LEU A 390 8.15 -4.69 8.02
CA LEU A 390 8.62 -4.44 9.39
C LEU A 390 9.92 -5.16 9.74
N GLY A 391 10.45 -5.96 8.80
CA GLY A 391 11.62 -6.80 9.02
C GLY A 391 11.43 -7.83 10.13
N LYS A 392 10.21 -8.35 10.30
CA LYS A 392 9.85 -9.36 11.31
C LYS A 392 9.99 -10.80 10.80
N ILE A 393 10.61 -10.98 9.64
CA ILE A 393 10.82 -12.28 9.01
C ILE A 393 12.29 -12.46 8.65
N ASP A 394 12.80 -13.67 8.84
CA ASP A 394 14.14 -14.13 8.48
C ASP A 394 14.04 -15.40 7.60
N GLY A 395 15.18 -15.99 7.24
CA GLY A 395 15.20 -17.20 6.41
C GLY A 395 14.42 -18.38 7.00
N ALA A 396 14.47 -18.56 8.33
CA ALA A 396 13.75 -19.64 9.00
C ALA A 396 12.24 -19.42 8.96
N GLY A 397 11.77 -18.19 9.23
CA GLY A 397 10.36 -17.84 9.14
C GLY A 397 9.82 -17.89 7.71
N ILE A 398 10.63 -17.52 6.71
CA ILE A 398 10.29 -17.68 5.30
C ILE A 398 10.06 -19.17 4.99
N ALA A 399 10.98 -20.04 5.42
CA ALA A 399 10.84 -21.48 5.22
C ALA A 399 9.61 -22.03 5.94
N GLU A 400 9.38 -21.68 7.21
CA GLU A 400 8.21 -22.10 7.99
C GLU A 400 6.90 -21.78 7.25
N ILE A 401 6.72 -20.53 6.83
CA ILE A 401 5.51 -20.10 6.11
C ILE A 401 5.41 -20.77 4.74
N ALA A 402 6.52 -20.95 4.02
CA ALA A 402 6.54 -21.62 2.72
C ALA A 402 6.04 -23.06 2.80
N HIS A 403 6.42 -23.82 3.85
CA HIS A 403 5.93 -25.19 4.03
C HIS A 403 4.41 -25.24 4.32
N ILE A 404 3.88 -24.27 5.06
CA ILE A 404 2.43 -24.17 5.29
C ILE A 404 1.72 -23.87 3.96
N LEU A 405 2.20 -22.90 3.19
CA LEU A 405 1.64 -22.57 1.89
C LEU A 405 1.75 -23.73 0.90
N ALA A 406 2.85 -24.48 0.91
CA ALA A 406 3.04 -25.66 0.08
C ALA A 406 1.93 -26.70 0.33
N GLY A 407 1.59 -26.94 1.59
CA GLY A 407 0.49 -27.85 1.96
C GLY A 407 -0.88 -27.39 1.46
N VAL A 408 -1.13 -26.07 1.42
CA VAL A 408 -2.43 -25.51 0.98
C VAL A 408 -2.52 -25.39 -0.55
N LEU A 409 -1.44 -24.97 -1.20
CA LEU A 409 -1.38 -24.68 -2.63
C LEU A 409 -0.91 -25.88 -3.46
N GLY A 410 -0.48 -26.96 -2.80
CA GLY A 410 -0.03 -28.18 -3.46
C GLY A 410 1.34 -28.06 -4.12
N TRP A 411 2.22 -27.19 -3.59
CA TRP A 411 3.59 -27.08 -4.08
C TRP A 411 4.38 -28.35 -3.74
N ASP A 412 5.17 -28.83 -4.69
CA ASP A 412 6.16 -29.86 -4.40
C ASP A 412 7.40 -29.27 -3.69
N ALA A 413 8.34 -30.15 -3.34
CA ALA A 413 9.56 -29.73 -2.64
C ALA A 413 10.41 -28.76 -3.47
N GLN A 414 10.49 -28.93 -4.80
CA GLN A 414 11.28 -28.06 -5.66
C GLN A 414 10.62 -26.68 -5.77
N GLN A 415 9.32 -26.63 -6.03
CA GLN A 415 8.56 -25.38 -6.10
C GLN A 415 8.61 -24.63 -4.77
N THR A 416 8.56 -25.33 -3.63
CA THR A 416 8.71 -24.70 -2.31
C THR A 416 10.07 -24.02 -2.17
N GLN A 417 11.15 -24.67 -2.61
CA GLN A 417 12.49 -24.06 -2.61
C GLN A 417 12.60 -22.90 -3.60
N ASP A 418 12.00 -23.01 -4.78
CA ASP A 418 11.98 -21.95 -5.78
C ASP A 418 11.25 -20.69 -5.25
N GLU A 419 10.16 -20.86 -4.52
CA GLU A 419 9.42 -19.77 -3.87
C GLU A 419 10.23 -19.11 -2.73
N ILE A 420 10.93 -19.90 -1.91
CA ILE A 420 11.85 -19.39 -0.88
C ILE A 420 12.99 -18.58 -1.53
N ALA A 421 13.62 -19.12 -2.58
CA ALA A 421 14.69 -18.46 -3.30
C ALA A 421 14.21 -17.16 -3.96
N ARG A 422 13.04 -17.21 -4.61
CA ARG A 422 12.37 -16.05 -5.22
C ARG A 422 12.17 -14.92 -4.21
N VAL A 423 11.52 -15.20 -3.06
CA VAL A 423 11.22 -14.15 -2.08
C VAL A 423 12.48 -13.60 -1.44
N SER A 424 13.45 -14.46 -1.14
CA SER A 424 14.72 -14.05 -0.54
C SER A 424 15.53 -13.18 -1.52
N HIS A 425 15.53 -13.55 -2.81
CA HIS A 425 16.16 -12.74 -3.85
C HIS A 425 15.52 -11.34 -3.94
N MET A 426 14.19 -11.24 -3.93
CA MET A 426 13.50 -9.93 -3.94
C MET A 426 13.80 -9.11 -2.69
N LEU A 427 13.79 -9.73 -1.51
CA LEU A 427 14.10 -9.05 -0.24
C LEU A 427 15.50 -8.44 -0.26
N ILE A 428 16.49 -9.16 -0.78
CA ILE A 428 17.88 -8.67 -0.87
C ILE A 428 18.01 -7.60 -1.95
N THR A 429 17.56 -7.88 -3.17
CA THR A 429 17.85 -7.03 -4.33
C THR A 429 16.99 -5.79 -4.42
N HIS A 430 15.69 -5.90 -4.12
CA HIS A 430 14.74 -4.80 -4.25
C HIS A 430 14.47 -4.11 -2.91
N HIS A 431 14.55 -4.85 -1.80
CA HIS A 431 14.17 -4.35 -0.48
C HIS A 431 15.31 -4.17 0.51
N GLY A 432 16.55 -4.37 0.07
CA GLY A 432 17.75 -4.04 0.84
C GLY A 432 17.89 -4.81 2.15
N VAL A 433 17.23 -5.96 2.28
CA VAL A 433 17.36 -6.82 3.46
C VAL A 433 18.70 -7.56 3.40
N SER A 434 19.42 -7.65 4.52
CA SER A 434 20.74 -8.27 4.53
C SER A 434 20.68 -9.77 4.17
N PRO A 435 21.61 -10.28 3.35
CA PRO A 435 21.70 -11.71 3.04
C PRO A 435 21.87 -12.58 4.29
N GLU A 436 22.59 -12.09 5.30
CA GLU A 436 22.80 -12.77 6.58
C GLU A 436 21.47 -13.11 7.28
N LYS A 437 20.50 -12.20 7.21
CA LYS A 437 19.15 -12.40 7.77
C LYS A 437 18.33 -13.44 6.99
N MET A 438 18.66 -13.67 5.73
CA MET A 438 18.00 -14.69 4.91
C MET A 438 18.60 -16.09 5.09
N GLY A 439 19.68 -16.23 5.87
CA GLY A 439 20.45 -17.47 5.96
C GLY A 439 21.29 -17.72 4.70
N GLN A 440 22.30 -18.60 4.79
CA GLN A 440 23.10 -18.97 3.62
C GLN A 440 22.21 -19.67 2.59
N MET A 441 21.99 -19.02 1.43
CA MET A 441 21.56 -19.70 0.22
C MET A 441 22.72 -20.57 -0.27
N ASN A 442 22.78 -21.81 0.20
CA ASN A 442 23.71 -22.81 -0.34
C ASN A 442 23.14 -23.45 -1.60
#